data_AF-A0A6J1PXU5-F1
#
_entry.id   AF-A0A6J1PXU5-F1
#
_cell.length_a   1.000
_cell.length_b   1.000
_cell.length_c   1.000
_cell.angle_alpha   90.00
_cell.angle_beta   90.00
_cell.angle_gamma   90.00
#
_symmetry.space_group_name_H-M   'P 1'
#
loop_
_entity.id
_entity.type
_entity.pdbx_description
1 polymer ?
#
loop_
_entity_poly.entity_id
_entity_poly.type
_entity_poly.pdbx_seq_one_letter_code
_entity_poly.pdbx_strand_id
1 'polypeptide(L)'
;MTLQVEGPTVYTCQGVLISITDIAQVKIQGQNEEMLSTACEQFLGKSEDEIHNIAFVTLEGHQRAIMGSMTVEEIYKDRKKFSKEVFKVASSDLVKYGHYCRIVHTARY
;
A
#
# COMPACT_ATOMS: atom_id res chain seq x y z
N MET A 1 -5.71 5.04 -10.64
CA MET A 1 -5.84 3.59 -10.77
C MET A 1 -6.36 2.98 -9.48
N THR A 2 -7.07 1.86 -9.56
CA THR A 2 -7.48 1.05 -8.40
C THR A 2 -6.63 -0.21 -8.42
N LEU A 3 -5.91 -0.47 -7.33
CA LEU A 3 -5.06 -1.62 -7.10
C LEU A 3 -5.81 -2.56 -6.15
N GLN A 4 -6.05 -3.79 -6.59
CA GLN A 4 -6.41 -4.87 -5.67
C GLN A 4 -5.10 -5.50 -5.17
N VAL A 5 -4.86 -5.41 -3.88
CA VAL A 5 -3.71 -5.99 -3.21
C VAL A 5 -4.18 -7.26 -2.51
N GLU A 6 -4.03 -8.39 -3.18
CA GLU A 6 -4.17 -9.69 -2.52
C GLU A 6 -2.87 -9.98 -1.78
N GLY A 7 -2.89 -9.73 -0.47
CA GLY A 7 -1.73 -9.95 0.38
C GLY A 7 -1.41 -11.44 0.48
N PRO A 8 -0.12 -11.83 0.46
CA PRO A 8 0.26 -13.20 0.74
C PRO A 8 -0.14 -13.58 2.18
N THR A 9 -0.22 -14.87 2.46
CA THR A 9 -0.47 -15.33 3.81
C THR A 9 0.76 -15.08 4.69
N VAL A 10 0.60 -14.29 5.76
CA VAL A 10 1.70 -13.85 6.63
C VAL A 10 1.47 -14.34 8.05
N TYR A 11 2.56 -14.69 8.73
CA TYR A 11 2.54 -14.96 10.16
C TYR A 11 2.60 -13.66 10.96
N THR A 12 1.67 -13.49 11.89
CA THR A 12 1.74 -12.39 12.87
C THR A 12 2.86 -12.61 13.87
N CYS A 13 3.11 -11.61 14.72
CA CYS A 13 4.10 -11.71 15.80
C CYS A 13 3.84 -12.86 16.79
N GLN A 14 2.61 -13.39 16.84
CA GLN A 14 2.21 -14.53 17.66
C GLN A 14 2.26 -15.86 16.91
N GLY A 15 2.72 -15.88 15.65
CA GLY A 15 2.78 -17.09 14.82
C GLY A 15 1.41 -17.53 14.26
N VAL A 16 0.41 -16.66 14.29
CA VAL A 16 -0.90 -16.96 13.69
C VAL A 16 -0.87 -16.59 12.22
N LEU A 17 -1.29 -17.54 11.38
CA LEU A 17 -1.34 -17.38 9.94
C LEU A 17 -2.59 -16.59 9.53
N ILE A 18 -2.42 -15.46 8.83
CA ILE A 18 -3.52 -14.61 8.37
C ILE A 18 -3.32 -14.23 6.90
N SER A 19 -4.40 -14.23 6.13
CA SER A 19 -4.50 -13.61 4.81
C SER A 19 -5.40 -12.38 4.86
N ILE A 20 -5.01 -11.32 4.15
CA ILE A 20 -5.79 -10.08 4.05
C ILE A 20 -5.86 -9.67 2.59
N THR A 21 -7.09 -9.44 2.10
CA THR A 21 -7.31 -8.81 0.80
C THR A 21 -7.61 -7.33 0.98
N ASP A 22 -6.88 -6.49 0.27
CA ASP A 22 -6.98 -5.04 0.35
C ASP A 22 -7.23 -4.39 -1.00
N ILE A 23 -7.84 -3.20 -0.96
CA ILE A 23 -8.06 -2.36 -2.13
C ILE A 23 -7.39 -1.01 -1.88
N ALA A 24 -6.47 -0.62 -2.75
CA ALA A 24 -5.78 0.65 -2.70
C ALA A 24 -6.11 1.49 -3.93
N GLN A 25 -6.42 2.77 -3.76
CA GLN A 25 -6.57 3.67 -4.90
C GLN A 25 -5.31 4.53 -5.02
N VAL A 26 -4.60 4.44 -6.13
CA VAL A 26 -3.41 5.27 -6.39
C VAL A 26 -3.77 6.37 -7.39
N LYS A 27 -3.40 7.61 -7.05
CA LYS A 27 -3.61 8.77 -7.90
C LYS A 27 -2.36 9.66 -7.90
N ILE A 28 -1.99 10.15 -9.07
CA ILE A 28 -0.99 11.21 -9.21
C ILE A 28 -1.73 12.54 -9.09
N GLN A 29 -1.32 13.39 -8.15
CA GLN A 29 -1.82 14.76 -8.09
C GLN A 29 -0.90 15.68 -8.89
N GLY A 30 -1.42 16.30 -9.95
CA GLY A 30 -0.69 17.27 -10.76
C GLY A 30 -0.68 18.69 -10.20
N GLN A 31 -1.15 18.92 -8.96
CA GLN A 31 -1.16 20.26 -8.35
C GLN A 31 0.20 20.69 -7.80
N ASN A 32 1.10 19.72 -7.53
CA ASN A 32 2.45 20.00 -7.08
C ASN A 32 3.45 19.66 -8.20
N GLU A 33 4.16 20.68 -8.67
CA GLU A 33 5.12 20.59 -9.77
C GLU A 33 6.30 19.67 -9.46
N GLU A 34 6.77 19.63 -8.20
CA GLU A 34 7.86 18.73 -7.77
C GLU A 34 7.42 17.25 -7.81
N MET A 35 6.20 16.96 -7.34
CA MET A 35 5.64 15.61 -7.39
C MET A 35 5.41 15.15 -8.83
N LEU A 36 4.97 16.07 -9.70
CA LEU A 36 4.76 15.77 -11.11
C LEU A 36 6.10 15.50 -11.82
N SER A 37 7.14 16.29 -11.56
CA SER A 37 8.48 16.05 -12.12
C SER A 37 9.03 14.69 -11.69
N THR A 38 8.92 14.36 -10.40
CA THR A 38 9.40 13.08 -9.84
C THR A 38 8.62 11.89 -10.43
N ALA A 39 7.30 12.02 -10.56
CA ALA A 39 6.47 10.99 -11.20
C ALA A 39 6.84 10.83 -12.68
N CYS A 40 7.08 11.93 -13.41
CA CYS A 40 7.57 11.87 -14.78
C CYS A 40 8.94 11.17 -14.82
N GLU A 41 9.91 11.52 -14.00
CA GLU A 41 11.23 10.86 -14.00
C GLU A 41 11.14 9.35 -13.73
N GLN A 42 10.26 8.91 -12.81
CA GLN A 42 10.11 7.50 -12.44
C GLN A 42 9.30 6.69 -13.45
N PHE A 43 8.30 7.30 -14.10
CA PHE A 43 7.31 6.60 -14.92
C PHE A 43 7.36 6.94 -16.41
N LEU A 44 8.12 7.96 -16.83
CA LEU A 44 8.30 8.28 -18.24
C LEU A 44 8.97 7.10 -18.95
N GLY A 45 8.26 6.51 -19.90
CA GLY A 45 8.70 5.33 -20.64
C GLY A 45 8.30 3.99 -20.03
N LYS A 46 7.63 3.96 -18.88
CA LYS A 46 7.03 2.74 -18.31
C LYS A 46 5.61 2.54 -18.81
N SER A 47 5.25 1.28 -19.00
CA SER A 47 3.86 0.88 -19.26
C SER A 47 2.99 1.01 -18.00
N GLU A 48 1.68 1.14 -18.17
CA GLU A 48 0.74 1.20 -17.04
C GLU A 48 0.86 -0.04 -16.13
N ASP A 49 1.11 -1.21 -16.71
CA ASP A 49 1.32 -2.47 -15.99
C ASP A 49 2.58 -2.45 -15.11
N GLU A 50 3.67 -1.84 -15.57
CA GLU A 50 4.86 -1.68 -14.75
C GLU A 50 4.63 -0.74 -13.57
N ILE A 51 3.92 0.38 -13.80
CA ILE A 51 3.55 1.33 -12.75
C ILE A 51 2.66 0.64 -11.71
N HIS A 52 1.69 -0.15 -12.19
CA HIS A 52 0.81 -0.96 -11.36
C HIS A 52 1.61 -1.95 -10.51
N ASN A 53 2.56 -2.67 -11.13
CA ASN A 53 3.37 -3.65 -10.43
C ASN A 53 4.28 -3.02 -9.37
N ILE A 54 4.90 -1.88 -9.66
CA ILE A 54 5.74 -1.14 -8.70
C ILE A 54 4.91 -0.73 -7.48
N ALA A 55 3.73 -0.16 -7.71
CA ALA A 55 2.83 0.24 -6.63
C ALA A 55 2.32 -0.97 -5.83
N PHE A 56 1.99 -2.07 -6.50
CA PHE A 56 1.54 -3.32 -5.88
C PHE A 56 2.62 -3.92 -4.97
N VAL A 57 3.84 -4.12 -5.46
CA VAL A 57 4.95 -4.71 -4.70
C VAL A 57 5.31 -3.85 -3.48
N THR A 58 5.27 -2.53 -3.64
CA THR A 58 5.54 -1.58 -2.54
C THR A 58 4.48 -1.70 -1.44
N LEU A 59 3.19 -1.71 -1.83
CA LEU A 59 2.07 -1.85 -0.89
C LEU A 59 2.07 -3.20 -0.19
N GLU A 60 2.28 -4.30 -0.92
CA GLU A 60 2.36 -5.65 -0.37
C GLU A 60 3.51 -5.78 0.63
N GLY A 61 4.69 -5.25 0.30
CA GLY A 61 5.85 -5.25 1.20
C GLY A 61 5.57 -4.54 2.52
N HIS A 62 4.92 -3.37 2.50
CA HIS A 62 4.56 -2.64 3.71
C HIS A 62 3.45 -3.33 4.51
N GLN A 63 2.43 -3.85 3.82
CA GLN A 63 1.35 -4.61 4.44
C GLN A 63 1.93 -5.82 5.20
N ARG A 64 2.81 -6.58 4.55
CA ARG A 64 3.50 -7.74 5.15
C ARG A 64 4.35 -7.35 6.37
N ALA A 65 5.09 -6.25 6.29
CA ALA A 65 5.90 -5.75 7.41
C ALA A 65 5.05 -5.38 8.63
N ILE A 66 3.89 -4.74 8.42
CA ILE A 66 2.99 -4.33 9.50
C ILE A 66 2.21 -5.52 10.06
N MET A 67 1.77 -6.46 9.21
CA MET A 67 1.15 -7.70 9.65
C MET A 67 2.09 -8.54 10.53
N GLY A 68 3.39 -8.54 10.23
CA GLY A 68 4.39 -9.24 11.05
C GLY A 68 4.65 -8.60 12.41
N SER A 69 4.37 -7.30 12.58
CA SER A 69 4.61 -6.58 13.84
C SER A 69 3.37 -6.46 14.74
N MET A 70 2.16 -6.68 14.19
CA MET A 70 0.90 -6.57 14.93
C MET A 70 0.34 -7.93 15.34
N THR A 71 -0.43 -7.94 16.43
CA THR A 71 -1.19 -9.12 16.87
C THR A 71 -2.46 -9.31 16.03
N VAL A 72 -3.00 -10.54 16.00
CA VAL A 72 -4.26 -10.86 15.30
C VAL A 72 -5.39 -9.98 15.84
N GLU A 73 -5.43 -9.80 17.15
CA GLU A 73 -6.45 -9.02 17.84
C GLU A 73 -6.38 -7.55 17.47
N GLU A 74 -5.18 -6.98 17.31
CA GLU A 74 -5.04 -5.58 16.88
C GLU A 74 -5.49 -5.38 15.43
N ILE A 75 -5.10 -6.29 14.53
CA ILE A 75 -5.53 -6.27 13.13
C ILE A 75 -7.06 -6.40 13.05
N TYR A 76 -7.65 -7.27 13.86
CA TYR A 76 -9.08 -7.54 13.85
C TYR A 76 -9.93 -6.45 14.54
N LYS A 77 -9.53 -5.99 15.73
CA LYS A 77 -10.27 -5.00 16.52
C LYS A 77 -10.17 -3.60 15.93
N ASP A 78 -9.03 -3.22 15.37
CA ASP A 78 -8.77 -1.84 14.95
C ASP A 78 -8.31 -1.76 13.50
N ARG A 79 -9.19 -2.22 12.60
CA ARG A 79 -8.99 -2.16 11.14
C ARG A 79 -8.63 -0.77 10.64
N LYS A 80 -9.21 0.28 11.22
CA LYS A 80 -8.90 1.67 10.86
C LYS A 80 -7.47 2.04 11.25
N LYS A 81 -7.00 1.62 12.42
CA LYS A 81 -5.61 1.83 12.85
C LYS A 81 -4.64 1.08 11.94
N PHE A 82 -4.89 -0.19 11.64
CA PHE A 82 -4.07 -0.96 10.69
C PHE A 82 -4.00 -0.25 9.33
N SER A 83 -5.16 0.11 8.76
CA SER A 83 -5.24 0.85 7.49
C SER A 83 -4.42 2.14 7.52
N LYS A 84 -4.47 2.86 8.64
CA LYS A 84 -3.77 4.14 8.81
C LYS A 84 -2.27 3.96 8.93
N GLU A 85 -1.80 2.91 9.60
CA GLU A 85 -0.36 2.61 9.71
C GLU A 85 0.20 2.14 8.37
N VAL A 86 -0.50 1.22 7.67
CA VAL A 86 -0.15 0.80 6.30
C VAL A 86 -0.12 2.01 5.37
N PHE A 87 -1.14 2.85 5.45
CA PHE A 87 -1.19 4.09 4.71
C PHE A 87 -0.02 5.00 5.02
N LYS A 88 0.29 5.25 6.30
CA LYS A 88 1.33 6.19 6.70
C LYS A 88 2.71 5.76 6.19
N VAL A 89 3.03 4.48 6.31
CA VAL A 89 4.32 3.94 5.84
C VAL A 89 4.37 3.95 4.32
N ALA A 90 3.35 3.41 3.65
CA ALA A 90 3.29 3.36 2.19
C ALA A 90 3.23 4.75 1.56
N SER A 91 2.55 5.72 2.18
CA SER A 91 2.50 7.10 1.71
C SER A 91 3.87 7.74 1.72
N SER A 92 4.69 7.49 2.75
CA SER A 92 6.03 8.09 2.83
C SER A 92 6.94 7.63 1.70
N ASP A 93 6.79 6.39 1.25
CA ASP A 93 7.57 5.85 0.13
C ASP A 93 6.91 6.17 -1.22
N LEU A 94 5.59 6.11 -1.35
CA LEU A 94 4.86 6.49 -2.57
C LEU A 94 4.98 7.98 -2.90
N VAL A 95 5.12 8.86 -1.90
CA VAL A 95 5.41 10.28 -2.11
C VAL A 95 6.79 10.48 -2.74
N LYS A 96 7.78 9.65 -2.41
CA LYS A 96 9.10 9.68 -3.09
C LYS A 96 9.00 9.30 -4.56
N TYR A 97 7.94 8.60 -4.97
CA TYR A 97 7.63 8.30 -6.37
C TYR A 97 6.66 9.31 -7.00
N GLY A 98 6.29 10.40 -6.32
CA GLY A 98 5.39 11.44 -6.84
C GLY A 98 3.90 11.09 -6.76
N HIS A 99 3.51 10.07 -5.99
CA HIS A 99 2.10 9.68 -5.81
C HIS A 99 1.50 10.22 -4.52
N TYR A 100 0.23 10.64 -4.57
CA TYR A 100 -0.63 10.70 -3.38
C TYR A 100 -1.56 9.49 -3.43
N CYS A 101 -1.17 8.42 -2.73
CA CYS A 101 -2.04 7.26 -2.59
C CYS A 101 -3.26 7.64 -1.74
N ARG A 102 -4.43 7.11 -2.07
CA ARG A 102 -5.61 7.08 -1.21
C ARG A 102 -6.00 5.61 -1.06
N ILE A 103 -5.46 4.94 -0.04
CA ILE A 103 -5.82 3.55 0.21
C ILE A 103 -7.25 3.50 0.77
N VAL A 104 -8.14 2.72 0.17
CA VAL A 104 -9.51 2.50 0.64
C VAL A 104 -9.60 1.05 1.11
N HIS A 105 -9.07 0.82 2.31
CA HIS A 105 -8.96 -0.49 2.91
C HIS A 105 -10.33 -1.14 3.12
N THR A 106 -10.51 -2.34 2.53
CA THR A 106 -11.68 -3.19 2.74
C THR A 106 -11.19 -4.62 2.95
N ALA A 107 -10.66 -4.91 4.14
CA ALA A 107 -10.28 -6.27 4.52
C ALA A 107 -11.49 -7.21 4.40
N ARG A 108 -11.39 -8.16 3.47
CA ARG A 108 -12.20 -9.38 3.45
C ARG A 108 -11.31 -10.53 3.95
N TYR A 109 -11.84 -11.32 4.86
CA TYR A 109 -11.20 -12.51 5.44
C TYR A 109 -11.63 -13.74 4.66
#